data_AF-A0A0H3PEC7-F1
#
_entry.id   AF-A0A0H3PEC7-F1
#
_cell.length_a   1.000
_cell.length_b   1.000
_cell.length_c   1.000
_cell.angle_alpha   90.00
_cell.angle_beta   90.00
_cell.angle_gamma   90.00
#
_symmetry.space_group_name_H-M   'P 1'
#
loop_
_entity.id
_entity.type
_entity.pdbx_description
1 polymer ?
#
loop_
_entity_poly.entity_id
_entity_poly.type
_entity_poly.pdbx_seq_one_letter_code
_entity_poly.pdbx_strand_id
1 'polypeptide(L)' 'MVGYQAILQENSIQQNMSRKGNYLDNNAMENFFGRLKTECYYDKRFETFKQLKKQLMSIFIITTMTAFRGN' A
#
# COMPACT_ATOMS: atom_id res chain seq x y z
N MET A 1 -6.65 -23.04 -13.85
CA MET A 1 -6.16 -22.04 -12.87
C MET A 1 -7.30 -21.68 -11.96
N VAL A 2 -7.07 -21.64 -10.65
CA VAL A 2 -8.08 -21.14 -9.70
C VAL A 2 -8.14 -19.62 -9.86
N GLY A 3 -9.32 -19.08 -10.12
CA GLY A 3 -9.51 -17.63 -10.25
C GLY A 3 -9.40 -16.94 -8.89
N TYR A 4 -8.97 -15.68 -8.87
CA TYR A 4 -8.82 -14.90 -7.63
C TYR A 4 -10.11 -14.87 -6.78
N GLN A 5 -11.28 -14.81 -7.42
CA GLN A 5 -12.57 -14.87 -6.73
C GLN A 5 -12.80 -16.19 -5.97
N ALA A 6 -12.37 -17.32 -6.53
CA ALA A 6 -12.50 -18.62 -5.88
C ALA A 6 -11.62 -18.70 -4.63
N ILE A 7 -10.42 -18.12 -4.68
CA ILE A 7 -9.51 -18.02 -3.51
C ILE A 7 -10.16 -17.21 -2.39
N LEU A 8 -10.78 -16.08 -2.71
CA LEU A 8 -11.43 -15.26 -1.68
C LEU A 8 -12.65 -15.94 -1.08
N GLN A 9 -13.44 -16.64 -1.88
CA GLN A 9 -14.58 -17.41 -1.41
C GLN A 9 -14.13 -18.53 -0.45
N GLU A 10 -13.07 -19.25 -0.78
CA GLU A 10 -12.46 -20.27 0.08
C GLU A 10 -12.01 -19.69 1.44
N ASN A 11 -11.55 -18.44 1.45
CA ASN A 11 -11.10 -17.75 2.66
C ASN A 11 -12.20 -16.93 3.36
N SER A 12 -13.46 -17.04 2.94
CA SER A 12 -14.58 -16.24 3.48
C SER A 12 -14.35 -14.71 3.40
N ILE A 13 -13.60 -14.26 2.39
CA ILE A 13 -13.30 -12.83 2.17
C ILE A 13 -14.33 -12.26 1.19
N GLN A 14 -15.12 -11.31 1.65
CA GLN A 14 -16.03 -10.55 0.79
C GLN A 14 -15.26 -9.46 0.05
N GLN A 15 -15.28 -9.49 -1.29
CA GLN A 15 -14.75 -8.39 -2.09
C GLN A 15 -15.66 -7.17 -1.95
N ASN A 16 -15.11 -6.07 -1.45
CA ASN A 16 -15.73 -4.76 -1.60
C ASN A 16 -15.05 -4.04 -2.76
N MET A 17 -15.68 -4.09 -3.93
CA MET A 17 -15.22 -3.34 -5.10
C MET A 17 -15.86 -1.95 -5.06
N SER A 18 -15.04 -0.91 -5.00
CA SER A 18 -15.50 0.47 -5.17
C SER A 18 -16.32 0.58 -6.44
N ARG A 19 -17.44 1.30 -6.39
CA ARG A 19 -18.26 1.54 -7.59
C ARG A 19 -17.40 2.18 -8.67
N LYS A 20 -17.62 1.83 -9.94
CA LYS A 20 -16.91 2.46 -11.07
C LYS A 20 -17.10 3.98 -11.00
N GLY A 21 -16.00 4.72 -10.86
CA GLY A 21 -16.01 6.18 -10.71
C GLY A 21 -16.10 6.71 -9.27
N ASN A 22 -16.10 5.85 -8.25
CA ASN A 22 -16.04 6.27 -6.85
C ASN A 22 -14.59 6.36 -6.36
N TYR A 23 -13.96 7.52 -6.52
CA TYR A 23 -12.57 7.75 -6.11
C TYR A 23 -12.40 7.78 -4.58
N LEU A 24 -13.47 8.07 -3.81
CA LEU A 24 -13.38 8.27 -2.36
C LEU A 24 -12.92 7.01 -1.63
N ASP A 25 -13.38 5.83 -2.07
CA ASP A 25 -12.97 4.55 -1.50
C ASP A 25 -11.50 4.24 -1.80
N ASN A 26 -10.97 4.72 -2.93
CA ASN A 26 -9.58 4.51 -3.34
C ASN A 26 -8.62 5.57 -2.77
N ASN A 27 -9.15 6.75 -2.40
CA ASN A 27 -8.38 7.92 -1.97
C ASN A 27 -7.42 7.60 -0.81
N ALA A 28 -7.88 6.82 0.18
CA ALA A 28 -7.02 6.41 1.30
C ALA A 28 -5.77 5.63 0.84
N MET A 29 -5.95 4.67 -0.07
CA MET A 29 -4.84 3.89 -0.62
C MET A 29 -3.99 4.69 -1.59
N GLU A 30 -4.59 5.57 -2.41
CA GLU A 30 -3.87 6.49 -3.28
C GLU A 30 -2.96 7.43 -2.49
N ASN A 31 -3.46 8.05 -1.42
CA ASN A 31 -2.66 8.91 -0.55
C ASN A 31 -1.54 8.13 0.14
N PHE A 32 -1.85 6.92 0.63
CA PHE A 32 -0.85 6.05 1.24
C PHE A 32 0.29 5.73 0.27
N PHE A 33 -0.01 5.27 -0.94
CA PHE A 33 1.00 4.95 -1.94
C PHE A 33 1.68 6.19 -2.51
N GLY A 34 0.99 7.32 -2.59
CA GLY A 34 1.57 8.62 -2.96
C GLY A 34 2.66 9.01 -1.98
N ARG A 35 2.36 8.99 -0.68
CA ARG A 35 3.35 9.27 0.37
C ARG A 35 4.49 8.28 0.39
N LEU A 36 4.20 6.98 0.28
CA LEU A 36 5.22 5.94 0.25
C LEU A 36 6.22 6.16 -0.90
N LYS A 37 5.72 6.47 -2.10
CA LYS A 37 6.58 6.74 -3.28
C LYS A 37 7.43 7.98 -3.07
N THR A 38 6.83 9.08 -2.62
CA THR A 38 7.56 10.32 -2.36
C THR A 38 8.66 10.11 -1.33
N GLU A 39 8.34 9.57 -0.15
CA GLU A 39 9.33 9.36 0.92
C GLU A 39 10.43 8.34 0.54
N CYS A 40 10.08 7.37 -0.31
CA CYS A 40 11.00 6.33 -0.76
C CYS A 40 11.97 6.79 -1.84
N TYR A 41 11.54 7.62 -2.78
CA TYR A 41 12.33 7.99 -3.97
C TYR A 41 12.78 9.45 -4.02
N TYR A 42 12.22 10.34 -3.21
CA TYR A 42 12.65 11.74 -3.18
C TYR A 42 14.14 11.84 -2.84
N ASP A 43 14.93 12.34 -3.80
CA ASP A 43 16.40 12.42 -3.76
C ASP A 43 17.13 11.11 -3.43
N LYS A 44 16.51 9.96 -3.71
CA LYS A 44 17.11 8.64 -3.46
C LYS A 44 17.22 7.85 -4.74
N ARG A 45 18.43 7.31 -5.00
CA ARG A 45 18.68 6.29 -6.02
C ARG A 45 19.13 5.02 -5.32
N PHE A 46 18.58 3.89 -5.76
CA PHE A 46 18.95 2.56 -5.27
C PHE A 46 19.66 1.81 -6.38
N GLU A 47 20.83 1.29 -6.08
CA GLU A 47 21.61 0.49 -7.02
C GLU A 47 21.19 -0.99 -6.97
N THR A 48 20.54 -1.39 -5.87
CA THR A 48 20.10 -2.78 -5.67
C THR A 48 18.70 -2.86 -5.11
N PHE A 49 17.99 -3.95 -5.46
CA PHE A 49 16.69 -4.27 -4.87
C PHE A 49 16.76 -4.43 -3.35
N LYS A 50 17.88 -4.91 -2.80
CA LYS A 50 18.08 -5.06 -1.35
C LYS A 50 18.04 -3.71 -0.63
N GLN A 51 18.68 -2.67 -1.20
CA GLN A 51 18.64 -1.32 -0.66
C GLN A 51 17.23 -0.75 -0.71
N LEU A 52 16.53 -0.91 -1.84
CA LEU A 52 15.14 -0.49 -2.00
C LEU A 52 14.23 -1.18 -0.96
N LYS A 53 14.34 -2.50 -0.81
CA LYS A 53 13.55 -3.28 0.16
C LYS A 53 13.78 -2.80 1.59
N LYS A 54 15.04 -2.55 1.97
CA LYS A 54 15.38 -2.03 3.30
C LYS A 54 14.74 -0.65 3.54
N GLN A 55 14.82 0.24 2.55
CA GLN A 55 14.24 1.58 2.66
C GLN A 55 12.71 1.53 2.73
N LEU A 56 12.06 0.71 1.90
CA LEU A 56 10.61 0.52 1.92
C LEU A 56 10.12 0.01 3.27
N MET A 57 10.78 -1.00 3.85
CA MET A 57 10.40 -1.49 5.18
C MET A 57 10.60 -0.43 6.26
N SER A 58 11.70 0.34 6.21
CA SER A 58 11.94 1.43 7.16
C SER A 58 10.86 2.51 7.08
N ILE A 59 10.49 2.94 5.87
CA ILE A 59 9.47 3.98 5.67
C ILE A 59 8.10 3.45 6.11
N PHE A 60 7.74 2.23 5.73
CA PHE A 60 6.47 1.63 6.12
C PHE A 60 6.27 1.65 7.65
N ILE A 61 7.30 1.31 8.42
CA ILE A 61 7.27 1.36 9.89
C ILE A 61 7.09 2.81 10.38
N ILE A 62 7.79 3.79 9.79
CA ILE A 62 7.69 5.20 10.19
C ILE A 62 6.31 5.77 9.85
N THR A 63 5.84 5.61 8.60
CA THR A 63 4.53 6.12 8.15
C THR A 63 3.39 5.53 8.98
N THR A 64 3.44 4.23 9.29
CA THR A 64 2.43 3.59 10.15
C THR A 64 2.53 4.11 11.59
N MET A 65 3.70 4.12 12.21
CA MET A 65 3.89 4.62 13.58
C MET A 65 3.49 6.10 13.75
N THR A 66 3.75 6.94 12.75
CA THR A 66 3.33 8.35 12.77
C THR A 66 1.82 8.48 12.59
N ALA A 67 1.18 7.66 11.74
CA ALA A 67 -0.27 7.65 11.58
C ALA A 67 -1.01 7.20 12.85
N PHE A 68 -0.42 6.28 13.63
CA PHE A 68 -1.01 5.80 14.90
C PHE A 68 -0.73 6.71 16.11
N ARG A 69 0.24 7.62 16.04
CA ARG A 69 0.56 8.58 17.12
C ARG A 69 -0.32 9.85 17.13
N GLY A 70 -1.28 9.95 16.21
CA GLY A 70 -2.17 11.10 16.04
C GLY A 70 -3.61 10.89 16.53
N ASN A 71 -3.83 10.02 17.53
CA ASN A 71 -5.09 9.91 18.28
C ASN A 71 -4.83 10.03 19.78
#